data_AF-A0A916M7E2-F1
#
_entry.id   AF-A0A916M7E2-F1
#
_cell.length_a   1.000
_cell.length_b   1.000
_cell.length_c   1.000
_cell.angle_alpha   90.00
_cell.angle_beta   90.00
_cell.angle_gamma   90.00
#
_symmetry.space_group_name_H-M   'P 1'
#
loop_
_entity.id
_entity.type
_entity.pdbx_description
1 polymer ?
#
loop_
_entity_poly.entity_id
_entity_poly.type
_entity_poly.pdbx_seq_one_letter_code
_entity_poly.pdbx_strand_id
1 'polypeptide(L)' 'MEDEIDQRRLVAGILRGEGYAVAEAGSVDAALVELAAAPVDLVLSDWKLPGRDGMELL' A
#
# COMPACT_ATOMS: atom_id res chain seq x y z
N MET A 1 1.28 -1.24 0.14
CA MET A 1 2.57 -0.96 -0.49
C MET A 1 3.28 -2.27 -0.69
N GLU A 2 3.67 -2.55 -1.91
CA GLU A 2 4.28 -3.81 -2.33
C GLU A 2 5.04 -3.52 -3.62
N ASP A 3 6.34 -3.81 -3.68
CA ASP A 3 7.17 -3.48 -4.84
C ASP A 3 6.91 -4.45 -6.00
N GLU A 4 6.58 -5.71 -5.69
CA GLU A 4 6.27 -6.71 -6.70
C GLU A 4 4.84 -6.52 -7.25
N ILE A 5 4.72 -6.39 -8.57
CA ILE A 5 3.46 -6.01 -9.22
C ILE A 5 2.40 -7.09 -9.08
N ASP A 6 2.78 -8.37 -9.21
CA ASP A 6 1.83 -9.47 -9.18
C ASP A 6 1.30 -9.69 -7.76
N GLN A 7 2.16 -9.64 -6.75
CA GLN A 7 1.75 -9.68 -5.33
C GLN A 7 0.85 -8.50 -4.96
N ARG A 8 1.21 -7.27 -5.38
CA ARG A 8 0.40 -6.08 -5.10
C ARG A 8 -1.01 -6.22 -5.64
N ARG A 9 -1.13 -6.70 -6.89
CA ARG A 9 -2.42 -6.92 -7.54
C ARG A 9 -3.23 -8.04 -6.90
N LEU A 10 -2.57 -9.11 -6.46
CA LEU A 10 -3.23 -10.21 -5.76
C LEU A 10 -3.89 -9.70 -4.47
N VAL A 11 -3.14 -9.00 -3.62
CA VAL A 11 -3.64 -8.47 -2.34
C VAL A 11 -4.74 -7.44 -2.59
N ALA A 12 -4.53 -6.52 -3.53
CA ALA A 12 -5.54 -5.53 -3.89
C ALA A 12 -6.82 -6.18 -4.42
N GLY A 13 -6.70 -7.25 -5.21
CA GLY A 13 -7.84 -8.02 -5.73
C GLY A 13 -8.65 -8.68 -4.62
N ILE A 14 -7.98 -9.29 -3.63
CA ILE A 14 -8.64 -9.90 -2.46
C ILE A 14 -9.39 -8.83 -1.67
N LEU A 15 -8.74 -7.72 -1.31
CA LEU A 15 -9.35 -6.64 -0.52
C LEU A 15 -10.53 -5.98 -1.26
N ARG A 16 -10.43 -5.78 -2.57
CA ARG A 16 -11.55 -5.29 -3.38
C ARG A 16 -12.71 -6.29 -3.42
N GLY A 17 -12.40 -7.59 -3.49
CA GLY A 17 -13.39 -8.66 -3.42
C GLY A 17 -14.19 -8.68 -2.12
N GLU A 18 -13.53 -8.33 -1.01
CA GLU A 18 -14.16 -8.17 0.32
C GLU A 18 -14.91 -6.83 0.47
N GLY A 19 -14.95 -5.98 -0.57
CA GLY A 19 -15.70 -4.72 -0.60
C GLY A 19 -14.94 -3.49 -0.12
N TYR A 20 -13.63 -3.58 0.10
CA TYR A 20 -12.81 -2.43 0.48
C TYR A 20 -12.44 -1.56 -0.74
N ALA A 21 -12.36 -0.25 -0.52
CA ALA A 21 -11.72 0.66 -1.46
C ALA A 21 -10.20 0.56 -1.29
N VAL A 22 -9.48 0.25 -2.38
CA VAL A 22 -8.03 -0.03 -2.31
C VAL A 22 -7.27 0.88 -3.25
N ALA A 23 -6.37 1.68 -2.67
CA ALA A 23 -5.32 2.40 -3.37
C ALA A 23 -4.02 1.56 -3.36
N GLU A 24 -3.36 1.48 -4.52
CA GLU A 24 -2.15 0.69 -4.70
C GLU A 24 -0.93 1.61 -4.84
N ALA A 25 0.12 1.33 -4.07
CA ALA A 25 1.39 2.04 -4.16
C ALA A 25 2.55 1.04 -4.28
N GLY A 26 3.44 1.26 -5.25
CA GLY A 26 4.65 0.45 -5.48
C GLY A 26 5.87 0.92 -4.70
N SER A 27 5.77 2.04 -3.97
CA SER A 27 6.85 2.60 -3.15
C SER A 27 6.28 3.44 -2.01
N VAL A 28 7.12 3.73 -1.01
CA VAL A 28 6.78 4.60 0.14
C VAL A 28 6.35 5.99 -0.33
N ASP A 29 7.11 6.60 -1.25
CA ASP A 29 6.81 7.95 -1.73
C ASP A 29 5.47 8.02 -2.47
N ALA A 30 5.14 6.98 -3.25
CA ALA A 30 3.84 6.88 -3.90
C ALA A 30 2.70 6.77 -2.87
N ALA A 31 2.89 6.01 -1.78
CA ALA A 31 1.90 5.90 -0.73
C ALA A 31 1.73 7.19 0.07
N LEU A 32 2.81 7.94 0.31
CA LEU A 32 2.74 9.27 0.96
C LEU A 32 1.90 10.25 0.16
N VAL A 33 1.98 10.21 -1.17
CA VAL A 33 1.12 11.03 -2.04
C VAL A 33 -0.36 10.65 -1.87
N GLU A 34 -0.68 9.35 -1.83
CA GLU A 34 -2.05 8.89 -1.63
C GLU A 34 -2.58 9.24 -0.23
N LEU A 35 -1.77 9.08 0.81
CA LEU A 35 -2.10 9.45 2.19
C LEU A 35 -2.31 10.96 2.37
N ALA A 36 -1.59 11.77 1.60
CA ALA A 36 -1.78 13.23 1.59
C ALA A 36 -3.06 13.63 0.83
N ALA A 37 -3.49 12.84 -0.15
CA ALA A 37 -4.67 13.13 -0.96
C ALA A 37 -5.99 12.81 -0.24
N ALA A 38 -6.02 11.74 0.57
CA ALA A 38 -7.20 11.34 1.31
C ALA A 38 -6.82 10.62 2.62
N PRO A 39 -7.64 10.75 3.69
CA PRO A 39 -7.47 9.93 4.89
C PRO A 39 -7.71 8.46 4.55
N VAL A 40 -6.83 7.59 5.02
CA VAL A 40 -6.88 6.14 4.78
C VAL A 40 -7.05 5.45 6.13
N ASP A 41 -7.99 4.51 6.23
CA ASP A 41 -8.30 3.82 7.48
C ASP A 41 -7.27 2.74 7.85
N LEU A 42 -6.58 2.18 6.84
CA LEU A 42 -5.61 1.11 7.00
C LEU A 42 -4.51 1.20 5.93
N VAL A 43 -3.25 1.11 6.36
CA VAL A 43 -2.09 0.98 5.48
C VAL A 43 -1.52 -0.42 5.62
N LEU A 44 -1.48 -1.16 4.52
CA LEU A 44 -0.82 -2.47 4.45
C LEU A 44 0.52 -2.29 3.72
N SER A 45 1.63 -2.48 4.44
CA SER A 45 2.99 -2.42 3.88
C SER A 45 3.62 -3.80 3.93
N ASP A 46 4.30 -4.21 2.85
CA ASP A 46 5.25 -5.31 2.97
C ASP A 46 6.38 -4.89 3.93
N TRP A 47 6.76 -5.82 4.81
CA TRP A 47 7.89 -5.65 5.73
C TRP A 47 9.21 -5.70 4.97
N LYS A 48 9.26 -6.41 3.83
CA LYS A 48 10.49 -6.68 3.10
C LYS A 48 10.83 -5.67 1.99
N LEU A 49 10.26 -4.47 2.04
CA LEU A 49 10.63 -3.40 1.11
C LEU A 49 12.11 -3.00 1.31
N PRO A 50 12.98 -3.10 0.28
CA PRO A 50 14.35 -2.62 0.38
C PRO A 50 14.37 -1.08 0.36
N GLY A 51 14.68 -0.44 1.49
CA GLY A 51 14.85 1.00 1.57
C GLY A 51 14.35 1.62 2.88
N ARG A 52 13.36 2.53 2.77
CA ARG A 52 12.77 3.26 3.91
C ARG A 52 11.80 2.34 4.64
N ASP A 53 12.02 2.20 5.95
CA ASP A 53 11.22 1.36 6.83
C ASP A 53 9.75 1.80 6.74
N GLY A 54 8.83 0.86 6.50
CA GLY A 54 7.39 1.12 6.42
C GLY A 54 6.81 1.74 7.70
N MET A 55 7.62 1.79 8.77
CA MET A 55 7.35 2.51 10.01
C MET A 55 7.47 4.04 9.91
N GLU A 56 8.11 4.62 8.89
CA GLU A 56 8.10 6.09 8.69
C GLU A 56 6.73 6.64 8.25
N LEU A 57 5.76 5.76 7.98
CA LEU A 57 4.39 6.11 7.59
C LEU A 57 3.40 6.20 8.78
N LEU A 58 3.81 5.77 9.98
CA LEU A 58 3.00 5.80 11.21
C LEU A 58 3.33 7.03 12.05
#